data_AF-A0A2U3KJ60-F1
#
_entry.id   AF-A0A2U3KJ60-F1
#
_cell.length_a   1.000
_cell.length_b   1.000
_cell.length_c   1.000
_cell.angle_alpha   90.00
_cell.angle_beta   90.00
_cell.angle_gamma   90.00
#
_symmetry.space_group_name_H-M   'P 1'
#
loop_
_entity.id
_entity.type
_entity.pdbx_description
1 polymer ?
#
loop_
_entity_poly.entity_id
_entity_poly.type
_entity_poly.pdbx_seq_one_letter_code
_entity_poly.pdbx_strand_id
1 'polypeptide(L)'
;MILRRVRAALVLLLSILPVACSTQNAAKAPDPQTALQAIPPADPAQYEHIRDMRNWRNPYLIVRADGVALFDSADSAEIVLKTDEVLTALARLPASNWPYGRVVAVSENGARGSEQEGVAIRRTKGIVGGILESAHVAVKWVPSE
;
A
#
# COMPACT_ATOMS: atom_id res chain seq x y z
N MET A 1 -24.49 77.43 38.89
CA MET A 1 -24.64 77.40 37.42
C MET A 1 -24.24 76.00 36.94
N ILE A 2 -25.08 75.42 36.11
CA ILE A 2 -25.19 74.00 35.76
C ILE A 2 -24.28 73.63 34.57
N LEU A 3 -23.60 72.47 34.67
CA LEU A 3 -23.24 71.49 33.62
C LEU A 3 -22.23 71.89 32.52
N ARG A 4 -21.23 71.02 32.25
CA ARG A 4 -21.18 70.15 31.05
C ARG A 4 -19.91 69.30 30.88
N ARG A 5 -20.17 67.98 30.86
CA ARG A 5 -19.75 66.96 29.87
C ARG A 5 -18.37 66.31 29.98
N VAL A 6 -18.45 65.08 30.50
CA VAL A 6 -17.77 63.84 30.10
C VAL A 6 -17.16 63.86 28.69
N ARG A 7 -15.88 63.45 28.59
CA ARG A 7 -15.30 62.72 27.45
C ARG A 7 -14.47 61.57 28.03
N ALA A 8 -15.11 60.42 28.22
CA ALA A 8 -14.89 59.23 27.39
C ALA A 8 -13.43 58.78 27.38
N ALA A 9 -13.04 58.05 28.43
CA ALA A 9 -11.89 57.15 28.38
C ALA A 9 -12.29 55.96 27.51
N LEU A 10 -11.64 55.80 26.36
CA LEU A 10 -11.69 54.57 25.57
C LEU A 10 -10.25 54.21 25.21
N VAL A 11 -9.56 53.59 26.17
CA VAL A 11 -8.28 52.94 25.91
C VAL A 11 -8.60 51.63 25.19
N LEU A 12 -8.42 51.62 23.88
CA LEU A 12 -8.53 50.43 23.04
C LEU A 12 -7.34 49.52 23.38
N LEU A 13 -7.53 48.56 24.29
CA LEU A 13 -6.56 47.50 24.54
C LEU A 13 -6.58 46.53 23.36
N LEU A 14 -5.58 46.67 22.49
CA LEU A 14 -5.33 45.79 21.36
C LEU A 14 -4.86 44.43 21.88
N SER A 15 -5.78 43.49 22.05
CA SER A 15 -5.48 42.10 22.42
C SER A 15 -4.77 41.40 21.25
N ILE A 16 -3.44 41.42 21.26
CA ILE A 16 -2.63 40.59 20.36
C ILE A 16 -2.73 39.16 20.89
N LEU A 17 -3.64 38.37 20.33
CA LEU A 17 -3.64 36.92 20.52
C LEU A 17 -2.47 36.35 19.71
N PRO A 18 -1.44 35.74 20.32
CA PRO A 18 -0.47 34.99 19.55
C PRO A 18 -1.19 33.79 18.95
N VAL A 19 -1.34 33.78 17.63
CA VAL A 19 -1.67 32.56 16.87
C VAL A 19 -0.49 31.62 17.06
N ALA A 20 -0.55 30.79 18.09
CA ALA A 20 0.33 29.65 18.24
C ALA A 20 -0.04 28.65 17.15
N CYS A 21 0.57 28.78 15.97
CA CYS A 21 0.62 27.70 15.00
C CYS A 21 1.39 26.54 15.63
N SER A 22 0.67 25.63 16.28
CA SER A 22 1.19 24.31 16.61
C SER A 22 1.54 23.61 15.29
N THR A 23 2.81 23.65 14.90
CA THR A 23 3.37 22.68 13.95
C THR A 23 3.22 21.31 14.59
N GLN A 24 2.13 20.61 14.26
CA GLN A 24 1.99 19.20 14.54
C GLN A 24 3.14 18.49 13.80
N ASN A 25 4.11 18.00 14.56
CA ASN A 25 5.07 17.03 14.05
C ASN A 25 4.28 15.79 13.63
N ALA A 26 3.90 15.71 12.36
CA ALA A 26 3.39 14.48 11.79
C ALA A 26 4.49 13.43 11.89
N ALA A 27 4.22 12.34 12.62
CA ALA A 27 5.15 11.22 12.69
C ALA A 27 5.45 10.74 11.27
N LYS A 28 6.73 10.49 10.98
CA LYS A 28 7.16 9.93 9.69
C LYS A 28 6.42 8.61 9.47
N ALA A 29 5.83 8.44 8.28
CA ALA A 29 5.17 7.18 7.92
C ALA A 29 6.16 6.01 8.05
N PRO A 30 5.72 4.83 8.53
CA PRO A 30 6.55 3.64 8.55
C PRO A 30 7.10 3.32 7.16
N ASP A 31 8.26 2.67 7.09
CA ASP A 31 8.72 2.10 5.83
C ASP A 31 7.77 0.96 5.39
N PRO A 32 7.74 0.61 4.09
CA PRO A 32 6.79 -0.36 3.56
C PRO A 32 6.83 -1.73 4.23
N GLN A 33 8.02 -2.20 4.64
CA GLN A 33 8.16 -3.50 5.28
C GLN A 33 7.55 -3.47 6.69
N THR A 34 7.84 -2.43 7.47
CA THR A 34 7.21 -2.23 8.79
C THR A 34 5.68 -2.10 8.67
N ALA A 35 5.19 -1.37 7.67
CA ALA A 35 3.75 -1.23 7.42
C ALA A 35 3.08 -2.57 7.09
N LEU A 36 3.69 -3.39 6.23
CA LEU A 36 3.19 -4.73 5.92
C LEU A 36 3.23 -5.64 7.16
N GLN A 37 4.27 -5.57 7.98
CA GLN A 37 4.40 -6.40 9.18
C GLN A 37 3.32 -6.13 10.23
N ALA A 38 2.64 -4.98 10.19
CA ALA A 38 1.48 -4.68 11.03
C ALA A 38 0.20 -5.47 10.64
N ILE A 39 0.14 -6.01 9.42
CA ILE A 39 -0.94 -6.91 8.99
C ILE A 39 -0.76 -8.25 9.74
N PRO A 40 -1.85 -8.93 10.15
CA PRO A 40 -1.73 -10.27 10.74
C PRO A 40 -0.94 -11.22 9.81
N PRO A 41 -0.18 -12.19 10.37
CA PRO A 41 0.39 -13.27 9.56
C PRO A 41 -0.68 -13.94 8.70
N ALA A 42 -0.26 -14.51 7.57
CA ALA A 42 -1.15 -15.28 6.72
C ALA A 42 -1.83 -16.43 7.50
N ASP A 43 -3.12 -16.65 7.26
CA ASP A 43 -3.86 -17.80 7.78
C ASP A 43 -4.15 -18.80 6.64
N PRO A 44 -3.36 -19.88 6.50
CA PRO A 44 -3.54 -20.86 5.44
C PRO A 44 -4.94 -21.48 5.39
N ALA A 45 -5.65 -21.58 6.52
CA ALA A 45 -7.00 -22.13 6.54
C ALA A 45 -7.98 -21.31 5.69
N GLN A 46 -7.74 -19.99 5.56
CA GLN A 46 -8.59 -19.08 4.79
C GLN A 46 -8.41 -19.18 3.28
N TYR A 47 -7.25 -19.65 2.79
CA TYR A 47 -6.93 -19.53 1.36
C TYR A 47 -6.38 -20.80 0.69
N GLU A 48 -5.92 -21.81 1.45
CA GLU A 48 -5.32 -23.00 0.83
C GLU A 48 -6.29 -23.82 -0.03
N HIS A 49 -7.60 -23.71 0.26
CA HIS A 49 -8.66 -24.37 -0.50
C HIS A 49 -9.04 -23.62 -1.79
N ILE A 50 -8.60 -22.37 -1.95
CA ILE A 50 -8.88 -21.55 -3.14
C ILE A 50 -8.00 -22.07 -4.29
N ARG A 51 -8.66 -22.51 -5.37
CA ARG A 51 -8.00 -23.06 -6.56
C ARG A 51 -8.07 -22.15 -7.78
N ASP A 52 -9.03 -21.22 -7.79
CA ASP A 52 -9.25 -20.26 -8.87
C ASP A 52 -9.03 -18.82 -8.37
N MET A 53 -8.66 -17.92 -9.28
CA MET A 53 -8.45 -16.50 -8.96
C MET A 53 -9.75 -15.70 -8.84
N ARG A 54 -10.90 -16.27 -9.21
CA ARG A 54 -12.19 -15.59 -9.09
C ARG A 54 -12.57 -15.38 -7.62
N ASN A 55 -12.22 -16.33 -6.76
CA ASN A 55 -12.54 -16.29 -5.33
C ASN A 55 -11.40 -15.70 -4.47
N TRP A 56 -10.27 -15.31 -5.09
CA TRP A 56 -9.16 -14.68 -4.37
C TRP A 56 -9.50 -13.22 -4.02
N ARG A 57 -9.30 -12.85 -2.75
CA ARG A 57 -9.64 -11.52 -2.22
C ARG A 57 -8.46 -10.71 -1.69
N ASN A 58 -7.32 -11.36 -1.51
CA ASN A 58 -6.08 -10.69 -1.13
C ASN A 58 -5.43 -10.03 -2.36
N PRO A 59 -4.32 -9.29 -2.24
CA PRO A 59 -3.66 -8.71 -3.40
C PRO A 59 -3.14 -9.81 -4.35
N TYR A 60 -3.16 -9.52 -5.65
CA TYR A 60 -2.74 -10.43 -6.70
C TYR A 60 -1.70 -9.77 -7.59
N LEU A 61 -0.56 -10.44 -7.76
CA LEU A 61 0.56 -9.97 -8.56
C LEU A 61 0.74 -10.85 -9.80
N ILE A 62 1.09 -10.22 -10.91
CA ILE A 62 1.40 -10.91 -12.17
C ILE A 62 2.85 -10.58 -12.54
N VAL A 63 3.71 -11.59 -12.53
CA VAL A 63 5.13 -11.46 -12.88
C VAL A 63 5.27 -11.35 -14.39
N ARG A 64 6.08 -10.38 -14.84
CA ARG A 64 6.40 -10.11 -16.24
C ARG A 64 7.90 -10.11 -16.47
N ALA A 65 8.31 -10.10 -17.74
CA ALA A 65 9.72 -10.02 -18.09
C ALA A 65 10.37 -8.70 -17.63
N ASP A 66 9.61 -7.61 -17.59
CA ASP A 66 10.06 -6.24 -17.32
C ASP A 66 9.65 -5.72 -15.94
N GLY A 67 8.87 -6.47 -15.17
CA GLY A 67 8.40 -6.03 -13.85
C GLY A 67 7.26 -6.87 -13.30
N VAL A 68 6.35 -6.21 -12.57
CA VAL A 68 5.21 -6.83 -11.90
C VAL A 68 3.97 -6.00 -12.17
N ALA A 69 2.84 -6.64 -12.41
CA ALA A 69 1.56 -5.97 -12.35
C ALA A 69 0.87 -6.27 -11.02
N LEU A 70 0.37 -5.26 -10.32
CA LEU A 70 -0.59 -5.43 -9.24
C LEU A 70 -2.00 -5.33 -9.83
N PHE A 71 -2.81 -6.37 -9.64
CA PHE A 71 -4.18 -6.38 -10.11
C PHE A 71 -5.08 -5.63 -9.12
N ASP A 72 -5.74 -4.59 -9.61
CA ASP A 72 -6.79 -3.88 -8.91
C ASP A 72 -8.15 -4.49 -9.26
N SER A 73 -8.74 -5.21 -8.31
CA SER A 73 -10.04 -5.83 -8.49
C SER A 73 -11.20 -4.84 -8.54
N ALA A 74 -11.06 -3.62 -8.01
CA ALA A 74 -12.13 -2.63 -8.01
C ALA A 74 -12.35 -2.06 -9.42
N ASP A 75 -11.24 -1.73 -10.10
CA ASP A 75 -11.26 -1.16 -11.44
C ASP A 75 -11.02 -2.19 -12.55
N SER A 76 -10.78 -3.46 -12.19
CA SER A 76 -10.34 -4.53 -13.10
C SER A 76 -9.14 -4.10 -13.95
N ALA A 77 -8.19 -3.42 -13.31
CA ALA A 77 -7.05 -2.77 -13.94
C ALA A 77 -5.74 -3.34 -13.40
N GLU A 78 -4.67 -3.16 -14.15
CA GLU A 78 -3.33 -3.57 -13.75
C GLU A 78 -2.45 -2.36 -13.54
N ILE A 79 -1.85 -2.26 -12.36
CA ILE A 79 -0.86 -1.25 -12.03
C ILE A 79 0.51 -1.85 -12.30
N VAL A 80 1.19 -1.39 -13.34
CA VAL A 80 2.55 -1.85 -13.68
C VAL A 80 3.57 -1.20 -12.73
N LEU A 81 4.39 -2.05 -12.12
CA LEU A 81 5.35 -1.72 -11.08
C LEU A 81 6.73 -2.26 -11.47
N LYS A 82 7.77 -1.52 -11.08
CA LYS A 82 9.10 -2.11 -10.97
C LYS A 82 9.16 -3.05 -9.77
N THR A 83 10.10 -3.99 -9.76
CA THR A 83 10.24 -4.97 -8.68
C THR A 83 10.50 -4.32 -7.31
N ASP A 84 11.21 -3.20 -7.27
CA ASP A 84 11.52 -2.44 -6.05
C ASP A 84 10.34 -1.59 -5.53
N GLU A 85 9.30 -1.39 -6.34
CA GLU A 85 8.08 -0.66 -5.96
C GLU A 85 7.02 -1.56 -5.31
N VAL A 86 7.17 -2.89 -5.42
CA VAL A 86 6.17 -3.89 -4.98
C VAL A 86 5.77 -3.72 -3.52
N LEU A 87 6.73 -3.65 -2.59
CA LEU A 87 6.40 -3.51 -1.16
C LEU A 87 5.69 -2.18 -0.88
N THR A 88 6.14 -1.11 -1.53
CA THR A 88 5.53 0.22 -1.37
C THR A 88 4.08 0.23 -1.85
N ALA A 89 3.79 -0.41 -2.99
CA ALA A 89 2.44 -0.52 -3.51
C ALA A 89 1.55 -1.35 -2.59
N LEU A 90 2.02 -2.52 -2.14
CA LEU A 90 1.27 -3.39 -1.23
C LEU A 90 0.99 -2.73 0.13
N ALA A 91 1.97 -2.01 0.69
CA ALA A 91 1.83 -1.31 1.96
C ALA A 91 0.81 -0.16 1.94
N ARG A 92 0.49 0.37 0.75
CA ARG A 92 -0.50 1.43 0.56
C ARG A 92 -1.93 0.90 0.43
N LEU A 93 -2.10 -0.40 0.25
CA LEU A 93 -3.43 -0.99 0.14
C LEU A 93 -4.17 -0.88 1.48
N PRO A 94 -5.49 -0.61 1.46
CA PRO A 94 -6.30 -0.63 2.67
C PRO A 94 -6.24 -1.98 3.38
N ALA A 95 -6.40 -1.99 4.71
CA ALA A 95 -6.43 -3.23 5.50
C ALA A 95 -7.52 -4.23 5.03
N SER A 96 -8.61 -3.73 4.44
CA SER A 96 -9.68 -4.55 3.85
C SER A 96 -9.24 -5.42 2.68
N ASN A 97 -8.10 -5.12 2.07
CA ASN A 97 -7.49 -5.93 1.00
C ASN A 97 -6.72 -7.13 1.54
N TRP A 98 -6.65 -7.34 2.86
CA TRP A 98 -5.90 -8.44 3.49
C TRP A 98 -6.77 -9.38 4.34
N PRO A 99 -7.94 -9.85 3.86
CA PRO A 99 -8.82 -10.72 4.63
C PRO A 99 -8.18 -12.05 5.05
N TYR A 100 -7.14 -12.51 4.35
CA TYR A 100 -6.43 -13.77 4.66
C TYR A 100 -5.13 -13.58 5.45
N GLY A 101 -4.92 -12.38 6.00
CA GLY A 101 -3.63 -11.96 6.55
C GLY A 101 -2.63 -11.61 5.45
N ARG A 102 -1.34 -11.47 5.81
CA ARG A 102 -0.27 -11.03 4.91
C ARG A 102 0.17 -12.14 3.94
N VAL A 103 -0.67 -12.39 2.94
CA VAL A 103 -0.42 -13.29 1.81
C VAL A 103 -0.80 -12.62 0.50
N VAL A 104 -0.05 -12.88 -0.56
CA VAL A 104 -0.40 -12.45 -1.93
C VAL A 104 -0.48 -13.65 -2.85
N ALA A 105 -1.38 -13.61 -3.82
CA ALA A 105 -1.34 -14.53 -4.94
C ALA A 105 -0.35 -14.00 -5.98
N VAL A 106 0.39 -14.89 -6.62
CA VAL A 106 1.35 -14.53 -7.67
C VAL A 106 1.24 -15.52 -8.82
N SER A 107 1.05 -15.00 -10.03
CA SER A 107 1.12 -15.75 -11.28
C SER A 107 2.24 -15.23 -12.17
N GLU A 108 2.51 -15.97 -13.24
CA GLU A 108 3.35 -15.51 -14.35
C GLU A 108 2.44 -15.06 -15.50
N ASN A 109 2.90 -14.10 -16.31
CA ASN A 109 2.20 -13.76 -17.55
C ASN A 109 2.23 -14.97 -18.50
N GLY A 110 1.07 -15.58 -18.76
CA GLY A 110 0.91 -16.85 -19.49
C GLY A 110 1.10 -16.76 -21.01
N ALA A 111 1.49 -15.60 -21.54
CA ALA A 111 1.77 -15.48 -22.97
C ALA A 111 2.92 -16.40 -23.39
N ARG A 112 2.77 -17.13 -24.50
CA ARG A 112 3.85 -17.90 -25.13
C ARG A 112 4.93 -16.93 -25.63
N GLY A 113 5.83 -16.57 -24.72
CA GLY A 113 6.96 -15.72 -24.98
C GLY A 113 8.13 -16.45 -25.65
N SER A 114 9.11 -15.68 -26.07
CA SER A 114 10.41 -16.23 -26.49
C SER A 114 11.13 -16.94 -25.32
N GLU A 115 12.13 -17.77 -25.61
CA GLU A 115 12.96 -18.36 -24.54
C GLU A 115 13.62 -17.29 -23.66
N GLN A 116 14.06 -16.17 -24.27
CA GLN A 116 14.64 -15.05 -23.54
C GLN A 116 13.63 -14.39 -22.60
N GLU A 117 12.39 -14.24 -23.04
CA GLU A 117 11.30 -13.72 -22.21
C GLU A 117 11.02 -14.66 -21.03
N GLY A 118 10.99 -15.97 -21.26
CA GLY A 118 10.85 -16.96 -20.18
C GLY A 118 12.00 -16.91 -19.16
N VAL A 119 13.24 -16.68 -19.61
CA VAL A 119 14.39 -16.46 -18.71
C VAL A 119 14.18 -15.18 -17.87
N ALA A 120 13.74 -14.09 -18.50
CA ALA A 120 13.47 -12.83 -17.82
C ALA A 120 12.35 -12.97 -16.77
N ILE A 121 11.24 -13.64 -17.11
CA ILE A 121 10.13 -13.92 -16.17
C ILE A 121 10.63 -14.71 -14.96
N ARG A 122 11.41 -15.78 -15.16
CA ARG A 122 11.97 -16.57 -14.04
C ARG A 122 12.89 -15.75 -13.15
N ARG A 123 13.68 -14.84 -13.73
CA ARG A 123 14.52 -13.91 -12.97
C ARG A 123 13.67 -12.97 -12.13
N THR A 124 12.69 -12.32 -12.73
CA THR A 124 11.78 -11.40 -12.03
C THR A 124 11.02 -12.12 -10.91
N LYS A 125 10.54 -13.35 -11.18
CA LYS A 125 9.89 -14.21 -10.19
C LYS A 125 10.76 -14.44 -8.95
N GLY A 126 12.03 -14.77 -9.14
CA GLY A 126 12.97 -14.99 -8.04
C GLY A 126 13.20 -13.71 -7.23
N ILE A 127 13.35 -12.57 -7.90
CA ILE A 127 13.51 -11.26 -7.24
C ILE A 127 12.27 -10.93 -6.40
N VAL A 128 11.07 -11.03 -7.00
CA VAL A 128 9.80 -10.71 -6.32
C VAL A 128 9.56 -11.66 -5.15
N GLY A 129 9.83 -12.96 -5.32
CA GLY A 129 9.73 -13.94 -4.24
C GLY A 129 10.61 -13.58 -3.06
N GLY A 130 11.88 -13.25 -3.29
CA GLY A 130 12.81 -12.85 -2.24
C GLY A 130 12.41 -11.54 -1.54
N ILE A 131 11.91 -10.55 -2.30
CA ILE A 131 11.40 -9.28 -1.74
C ILE A 131 10.20 -9.55 -0.81
N LEU A 132 9.22 -10.34 -1.25
CA LEU A 132 8.04 -10.69 -0.46
C LEU A 132 8.40 -11.50 0.80
N GLU A 133 9.28 -12.49 0.65
CA GLU A 133 9.78 -13.31 1.76
C GLU A 133 10.49 -12.46 2.81
N SER A 134 11.37 -11.55 2.39
CA SER A 134 12.08 -10.64 3.31
C SER A 134 11.13 -9.75 4.12
N ALA A 135 9.97 -9.40 3.54
CA ALA A 135 8.92 -8.64 4.20
C ALA A 135 7.93 -9.51 5.00
N HIS A 136 8.20 -10.81 5.13
CA HIS A 136 7.33 -11.81 5.75
C HIS A 136 5.95 -11.92 5.10
N VAL A 137 5.85 -11.64 3.80
CA VAL A 137 4.62 -11.81 3.02
C VAL A 137 4.61 -13.23 2.47
N ALA A 138 3.59 -14.01 2.84
CA ALA A 138 3.41 -15.34 2.28
C ALA A 138 3.02 -15.25 0.79
N VAL A 139 3.44 -16.25 0.01
CA VAL A 139 3.19 -16.29 -1.43
C VAL A 139 2.37 -17.53 -1.80
N LYS A 140 1.20 -17.32 -2.40
CA LYS A 140 0.44 -18.37 -3.08
C LYS A 140 0.77 -18.31 -4.57
N TRP A 141 1.59 -19.24 -5.05
CA TRP A 141 1.85 -19.37 -6.48
C TRP A 141 0.65 -19.99 -7.18
N VAL A 142 0.20 -19.34 -8.25
CA VAL A 142 -0.96 -19.74 -9.04
C VAL A 142 -0.47 -20.02 -10.46
N PRO A 143 -0.85 -21.15 -11.07
CA PRO A 143 -0.56 -21.40 -12.48
C PRO A 143 -1.09 -20.25 -13.33
N SER A 144 -0.35 -19.91 -14.39
CA SER A 144 -0.88 -19.07 -15.45
C SER A 144 -2.00 -19.84 -16.19
N GLU A 145 -3.17 -19.21 -16.36
CA GLU A 145 -4.23 -19.70 -17.26
C GLU A 145 -3.82 -19.58 -18.73
#